data_AF-A0A2Z2KJP5-F1
#
_entry.id   AF-A0A2Z2KJP5-F1
#
_cell.length_a   1.000
_cell.length_b   1.000
_cell.length_c   1.000
_cell.angle_alpha   90.00
_cell.angle_beta   90.00
_cell.angle_gamma   90.00
#
_symmetry.space_group_name_H-M   'P 1'
#
loop_
_entity.id
_entity.type
_entity.pdbx_description
1 polymer ?
#
loop_
_entity_poly.entity_id
_entity_poly.type
_entity_poly.pdbx_seq_one_letter_code
_entity_poly.pdbx_strand_id
1 'polypeptide(L)'
;MSRLVALHLSDNAGEQDEHLGLGQGKVPLESMVAWLAAGGFCGAWVLELRHPGDLLPSAAKLHHLRQQYQAVYGIEPVPGIG
;
A
#
# COMPACT_ATOMS: atom_id res chain seq x y z
N MET A 1 1.08 -18.56 11.72
CA MET A 1 0.78 -18.28 10.29
C MET A 1 0.03 -16.97 10.22
N SER A 2 0.49 -16.02 9.39
CA SER A 2 -0.22 -14.76 9.17
C SER A 2 -1.58 -15.04 8.49
N ARG A 3 -2.64 -14.36 8.92
CA ARG A 3 -3.98 -14.45 8.30
C ARG A 3 -4.15 -13.47 7.12
N LEU A 4 -3.24 -12.51 6.99
CA LEU A 4 -3.29 -11.49 5.94
C LEU A 4 -2.50 -11.98 4.73
N VAL A 5 -3.20 -12.20 3.62
CA VAL A 5 -2.64 -12.81 2.40
C VAL A 5 -2.58 -11.85 1.21
N ALA A 6 -3.49 -10.88 1.17
CA ALA A 6 -3.54 -9.84 0.16
C ALA A 6 -4.17 -8.57 0.75
N LEU A 7 -3.84 -7.43 0.16
CA LEU A 7 -4.35 -6.12 0.51
C LEU A 7 -4.88 -5.45 -0.74
N HIS A 8 -6.16 -5.13 -0.72
CA HIS A 8 -6.78 -4.23 -1.68
C HIS A 8 -6.69 -2.83 -1.09
N LEU A 9 -6.16 -1.89 -1.86
CA LEU A 9 -5.75 -0.60 -1.35
C LEU A 9 -6.27 0.52 -2.23
N SER A 10 -7.04 1.39 -1.59
CA SER A 10 -7.46 2.67 -2.08
C SER A 10 -7.32 3.69 -0.95
N ASP A 11 -7.30 4.98 -1.26
CA ASP A 11 -7.55 5.99 -0.25
C ASP A 11 -9.05 6.30 -0.18
N ASN A 12 -9.48 6.98 0.88
CA ASN A 12 -10.88 7.24 1.15
C ASN A 12 -11.02 8.45 2.09
N ALA A 13 -12.02 9.31 1.89
CA ALA A 13 -12.28 10.47 2.74
C ALA A 13 -13.21 10.14 3.93
N GLY A 14 -13.81 8.95 3.94
CA GLY A 14 -14.66 8.41 5.00
C GLY A 14 -16.14 8.69 4.82
N GLU A 15 -16.55 9.21 3.67
CA GLU A 15 -17.94 9.56 3.39
C GLU A 15 -18.69 8.41 2.70
N GLN A 16 -18.02 7.74 1.75
CA GLN A 16 -18.57 6.65 0.94
C GLN A 16 -17.45 5.68 0.54
N ASP A 17 -17.77 4.68 -0.28
CA ASP A 17 -16.76 3.84 -0.92
C ASP A 17 -16.13 4.57 -2.13
N GLU A 18 -15.20 5.49 -1.85
CA GLU A 18 -14.73 6.49 -2.82
C GLU A 18 -13.62 5.99 -3.75
N HIS A 19 -12.75 5.08 -3.29
CA HIS A 19 -11.62 4.53 -4.06
C HIS A 19 -10.70 5.63 -4.64
N LEU A 20 -10.28 6.58 -3.79
CA LEU A 20 -9.43 7.70 -4.20
C LEU A 20 -7.97 7.26 -4.44
N GLY A 21 -7.23 8.08 -5.18
CA GLY A 21 -5.78 7.92 -5.31
C GLY A 21 -5.05 8.04 -3.97
N LEU A 22 -3.94 7.30 -3.82
CA LEU A 22 -3.20 7.25 -2.55
C LEU A 22 -2.65 8.62 -2.15
N GLY A 23 -3.09 9.13 -0.99
CA GLY A 23 -2.77 10.46 -0.48
C GLY A 23 -3.81 11.53 -0.76
N GLN A 24 -4.90 11.20 -1.44
CA GLN A 24 -6.01 12.12 -1.70
C GLN A 24 -7.11 12.04 -0.63
N GLY A 25 -7.06 11.01 0.22
CA GLY A 25 -8.02 10.79 1.30
C GLY A 25 -7.39 10.92 2.69
N LYS A 26 -7.96 10.20 3.65
CA LYS A 26 -7.61 10.24 5.07
C LYS A 26 -7.03 8.93 5.59
N VAL A 27 -6.86 7.91 4.74
CA VAL A 27 -6.25 6.64 5.16
C VAL A 27 -4.81 6.93 5.59
N PRO A 28 -4.37 6.48 6.79
CA PRO A 28 -3.05 6.80 7.32
C PRO A 28 -1.96 5.88 6.71
N LEU A 29 -1.79 5.98 5.38
CA LEU A 29 -1.03 5.07 4.53
C LEU A 29 0.39 4.79 5.04
N GLU A 30 1.12 5.82 5.46
CA GLU A 30 2.50 5.69 5.92
C GLU A 30 2.58 4.82 7.19
N SER A 31 1.78 5.12 8.21
CA SER A 31 1.74 4.34 9.45
C SER A 31 1.27 2.89 9.20
N MET A 32 0.32 2.70 8.28
CA MET A 32 -0.17 1.39 7.90
C MET A 32 0.91 0.55 7.20
N VAL A 33 1.63 1.11 6.23
CA VAL A 33 2.74 0.41 5.54
C VAL A 33 3.86 0.10 6.52
N ALA A 34 4.19 1.02 7.44
CA ALA A 34 5.18 0.78 8.49
C ALA A 34 4.79 -0.41 9.38
N TRP A 35 3.53 -0.49 9.80
CA TRP A 35 3.01 -1.61 10.61
C TRP A 35 3.03 -2.94 9.85
N LEU A 36 2.65 -2.93 8.58
CA LEU A 36 2.67 -4.13 7.73
C LEU A 36 4.11 -4.62 7.51
N ALA A 37 5.05 -3.71 7.29
CA ALA A 37 6.47 -4.03 7.16
C ALA A 37 7.02 -4.60 8.48
N ALA A 38 6.78 -3.96 9.62
CA ALA A 38 7.19 -4.45 10.93
C ALA A 38 6.60 -5.82 11.27
N GLY A 39 5.37 -6.10 10.79
CA GLY A 39 4.70 -7.38 10.93
C GLY A 39 5.14 -8.46 9.94
N GLY A 40 6.10 -8.17 9.05
CA GLY A 40 6.58 -9.14 8.06
C GLY A 40 5.58 -9.48 6.96
N PHE A 41 4.64 -8.58 6.64
CA PHE A 41 3.67 -8.83 5.59
C PHE A 41 4.34 -8.96 4.22
N CYS A 42 4.14 -10.12 3.58
CA CYS A 42 4.71 -10.46 2.26
C CYS A 42 3.63 -10.85 1.23
N GLY A 43 2.36 -10.49 1.48
CA GLY A 43 1.25 -10.79 0.59
C GLY A 43 1.15 -9.85 -0.62
N ALA A 44 0.12 -10.09 -1.44
CA ALA A 44 -0.16 -9.29 -2.63
C ALA A 44 -0.73 -7.89 -2.29
N TRP A 45 -0.44 -6.91 -3.13
CA TRP A 45 -0.98 -5.56 -3.05
C TRP A 45 -1.73 -5.25 -4.34
N VAL A 46 -2.99 -4.86 -4.23
CA VAL A 46 -3.86 -4.52 -5.36
C VAL A 46 -4.32 -3.08 -5.19
N LEU A 47 -4.12 -2.23 -6.19
CA LEU A 47 -4.66 -0.87 -6.18
C LEU A 47 -6.10 -0.90 -6.71
N GLU A 48 -7.05 -0.45 -5.90
CA GLU A 48 -8.45 -0.28 -6.28
C GLU A 48 -8.74 1.21 -6.39
N LEU A 49 -8.87 1.71 -7.62
CA LEU A 49 -8.91 3.14 -7.89
C LEU A 49 -10.12 3.47 -8.77
N ARG A 50 -10.81 4.56 -8.43
CA ARG A 50 -11.95 5.06 -9.21
C ARG A 50 -11.53 5.65 -10.55
N HIS A 51 -10.41 6.35 -10.59
CA HIS A 51 -9.96 7.07 -11.78
C HIS A 51 -8.62 6.51 -12.30
N PRO A 52 -8.51 6.21 -13.61
CA PRO A 52 -7.27 5.70 -14.20
C PRO A 52 -6.07 6.66 -14.02
N GLY A 53 -6.33 7.97 -13.95
CA GLY A 53 -5.30 9.00 -13.74
C GLY A 53 -4.57 8.87 -12.40
N ASP A 54 -5.17 8.20 -11.42
CA ASP A 54 -4.58 8.01 -10.10
C ASP A 54 -3.63 6.83 -10.02
N LEU A 55 -3.57 5.97 -11.05
CA LEU A 55 -2.80 4.73 -11.02
C LEU A 55 -1.30 4.98 -10.83
N LEU A 56 -0.69 5.78 -11.72
CA LEU A 56 0.76 6.00 -11.67
C LEU A 56 1.20 6.74 -10.40
N PRO A 57 0.54 7.84 -9.97
CA PRO A 57 0.87 8.48 -8.69
C PRO A 57 0.71 7.55 -7.49
N SER A 58 -0.35 6.74 -7.47
CA SER A 58 -0.62 5.79 -6.38
C SER A 58 0.42 4.68 -6.31
N ALA A 59 0.77 4.09 -7.46
CA ALA A 59 1.79 3.05 -7.55
C ALA A 59 3.17 3.59 -7.11
N ALA A 60 3.54 4.78 -7.57
CA ALA A 60 4.79 5.42 -7.16
C ALA A 60 4.84 5.67 -5.64
N LYS A 61 3.75 6.18 -5.06
CA LYS A 61 3.66 6.40 -3.62
C LYS A 61 3.76 5.10 -2.82
N LEU A 62 3.03 4.06 -3.22
CA LEU A 62 3.09 2.76 -2.54
C LEU A 62 4.49 2.14 -2.65
N HIS A 63 5.11 2.22 -3.82
CA HIS A 63 6.46 1.72 -4.04
C HIS A 63 7.47 2.42 -3.12
N HIS A 64 7.42 3.76 -3.07
CA HIS A 64 8.28 4.56 -2.19
C HIS A 64 8.13 4.17 -0.72
N LEU A 65 6.90 4.11 -0.21
CA LEU A 65 6.64 3.73 1.19
C LEU A 65 7.12 2.31 1.50
N ARG A 66 6.89 1.36 0.60
CA ARG A 66 7.33 -0.03 0.78
C ARG A 66 8.85 -0.13 0.84
N GLN A 67 9.56 0.51 -0.09
CA GLN A 67 11.03 0.55 -0.07
C GLN A 67 11.57 1.17 1.22
N GLN A 68 10.99 2.30 1.63
CA GLN A 68 11.39 3.00 2.85
C GLN A 68 11.32 2.06 4.06
N TYR A 69 10.20 1.35 4.27
CA TYR A 69 10.04 0.53 5.47
C TYR A 69 10.63 -0.88 5.35
N GLN A 70 10.73 -1.46 4.15
CA GLN A 70 11.48 -2.71 3.96
C GLN A 70 12.96 -2.53 4.31
N ALA A 71 13.57 -1.41 3.90
CA ALA A 71 14.95 -1.08 4.25
C ALA A 71 15.14 -0.90 5.76
N VAL A 72 14.16 -0.31 6.45
CA VAL A 72 14.19 -0.11 7.92
C VAL A 72 14.13 -1.44 8.68
N TYR A 73 13.36 -2.42 8.19
CA TYR A 73 13.13 -3.69 8.90
C TYR A 73 13.93 -4.89 8.35
N GLY A 74 14.82 -4.68 7.37
CA GLY A 74 15.67 -5.74 6.82
C GLY A 74 14.90 -6.87 6.12
N ILE A 75 13.76 -6.56 5.51
CA ILE A 75 12.97 -7.54 4.75
C ILE A 75 13.47 -7.54 3.31
N GLU A 76 14.14 -8.61 2.91
CA GLU A 76 14.57 -8.82 1.53
C GLU A 76 13.36 -8.82 0.57
N PRO A 77 13.40 -8.06 -0.53
CA PRO A 77 12.33 -8.05 -1.51
C PRO A 77 12.20 -9.43 -2.18
N VAL A 78 10.98 -9.92 -2.34
CA VAL A 78 10.70 -11.13 -3.12
C VAL A 78 10.96 -10.80 -4.60
N PRO A 79 11.88 -11.49 -5.30
CA PRO A 79 12.15 -11.23 -6.71
C PRO A 79 10.92 -11.51 -7.58
N GLY A 80 10.61 -10.62 -8.53
CA GLY A 80 9.68 -10.92 -9.64
C GLY A 80 8.32 -10.22 -9.65
N ILE A 81 8.10 -9.20 -8.80
CA ILE A 81 6.91 -8.33 -8.88
C ILE A 81 7.37 -6.86 -8.86
N GLY A 82 7.50 -6.30 -10.06
CA GLY A 82 7.77 -4.89 -10.35
C GLY A 82 6.68 -4.32 -11.24
#